data_AF-A0A4Q9FXR7-F1
#
_entry.id   AF-A0A4Q9FXR7-F1
#
_cell.length_a   1.000
_cell.length_b   1.000
_cell.length_c   1.000
_cell.angle_alpha   90.00
_cell.angle_beta   90.00
_cell.angle_gamma   90.00
#
_symmetry.space_group_name_H-M   'P 1'
#
loop_
_entity.id
_entity.type
_entity.pdbx_description
1 polymer ?
#
loop_
_entity_poly.entity_id
_entity_poly.type
_entity_poly.pdbx_seq_one_letter_code
_entity_poly.pdbx_strand_id
1 'polypeptide(L)'
;MSHAATNWAIQQRGLKPTTKIVLWHLCDRFNPDYGCFPSQARLAEDCEISRSTLNDHLDRLEVAQLLRRVARVDPVTKRQMPTRYILGFEEGIAPRDPEPCPESGHGDLPFVGDGDPSPRSGDPADPCPEIIHGIGVGAVSDFHREPCPENTESRVRISDTNLVREPLREPVKEEEDAQAREADFDRFFAELLGALGLDLDATLPAWWQGWPARLHVRRWIDDLGLTEDRIIEIATATRRDHPDPPDGPKALDRAMERAARRDAQIAADTGGRKSPRRGKRDAGPRPSTDELAAFYAELVNSDRYLPANTISNTMRVAMLSRGLVTAERLRARGVR
;
A
#
# COMPACT_ATOMS: atom_id res chain seq x y z
N MET A 1 5.83 11.04 5.12
CA MET A 1 4.57 10.45 5.62
C MET A 1 4.41 10.82 7.07
N SER A 2 3.67 11.90 7.34
CA SER A 2 3.23 12.24 8.71
C SER A 2 1.79 11.75 8.89
N HIS A 3 1.59 10.66 9.64
CA HIS A 3 0.26 10.11 9.90
C HIS A 3 -0.68 11.11 10.58
N ALA A 4 -0.14 12.02 11.40
CA ALA A 4 -0.93 13.09 12.02
C ALA A 4 -1.45 14.10 10.99
N ALA A 5 -0.61 14.49 10.01
CA ALA A 5 -0.99 15.45 8.97
C ALA A 5 -2.04 14.85 8.02
N THR A 6 -1.88 13.58 7.60
CA THR A 6 -2.85 12.93 6.71
C THR A 6 -4.20 12.70 7.43
N ASN A 7 -4.20 12.35 8.72
CA ASN A 7 -5.41 12.30 9.53
C ASN A 7 -6.11 13.67 9.64
N TRP A 8 -5.36 14.76 9.81
CA TRP A 8 -5.90 16.12 9.79
C TRP A 8 -6.55 16.48 8.44
N ALA A 9 -5.95 16.08 7.31
CA ALA A 9 -6.55 16.26 5.99
C ALA A 9 -7.87 15.48 5.82
N ILE A 10 -7.94 14.26 6.38
CA ILE A 10 -9.18 13.45 6.40
C ILE A 10 -10.28 14.14 7.21
N GLN A 11 -9.96 14.81 8.31
CA GLN A 11 -10.92 15.54 9.15
C GLN A 11 -11.58 16.73 8.43
N GLN A 12 -10.90 17.37 7.46
CA GLN A 12 -11.46 18.53 6.74
C GLN A 12 -12.76 18.19 6.01
N ARG A 13 -13.71 19.14 5.99
CA ARG A 13 -15.06 19.04 5.40
C ARG A 13 -15.29 20.18 4.40
N GLY A 14 -16.31 20.06 3.55
CA GLY A 14 -16.69 21.10 2.57
C GLY A 14 -15.78 21.20 1.32
N LEU A 15 -14.67 20.46 1.25
CA LEU A 15 -13.78 20.44 0.08
C LEU A 15 -14.34 19.55 -1.05
N LYS A 16 -14.17 19.99 -2.30
CA LYS A 16 -14.38 19.13 -3.49
C LYS A 16 -13.41 17.93 -3.44
N PRO A 17 -13.79 16.74 -3.98
CA PRO A 17 -12.96 15.53 -3.91
C PRO A 17 -11.50 15.75 -4.34
N THR A 18 -11.27 16.33 -5.51
CA THR A 18 -9.92 16.62 -6.03
C THR A 18 -9.16 17.63 -5.17
N THR A 19 -9.82 18.66 -4.62
CA THR A 19 -9.20 19.60 -3.66
C THR A 19 -8.73 18.85 -2.40
N LYS A 20 -9.51 17.85 -1.95
CA LYS A 20 -9.17 17.05 -0.78
C LYS A 20 -8.02 16.06 -1.05
N ILE A 21 -7.93 15.52 -2.26
CA ILE A 21 -6.79 14.71 -2.72
C ILE A 21 -5.51 15.55 -2.71
N VAL A 22 -5.52 16.76 -3.28
CA VAL A 22 -4.37 17.69 -3.26
C VAL A 22 -3.91 17.99 -1.83
N LEU A 23 -4.85 18.25 -0.91
CA LEU A 23 -4.53 18.47 0.51
C LEU A 23 -3.91 17.23 1.16
N TRP A 24 -4.41 16.04 0.84
CA TRP A 24 -3.92 14.78 1.39
C TRP A 24 -2.48 14.48 0.94
N HIS A 25 -2.15 14.65 -0.35
CA HIS A 25 -0.77 14.47 -0.84
C HIS A 25 0.21 15.51 -0.25
N LEU A 26 -0.23 16.76 -0.06
CA LEU A 26 0.57 17.77 0.66
C LEU A 26 0.85 17.36 2.11
N CYS A 27 -0.13 16.75 2.78
CA CYS A 27 0.01 16.28 4.16
C CYS A 27 0.86 15.01 4.28
N ASP A 28 0.77 14.09 3.33
CA ASP A 28 1.64 12.91 3.31
C ASP A 28 3.12 13.29 3.15
N ARG A 29 3.38 14.28 2.28
CA ARG A 29 4.71 14.84 2.03
C ARG A 29 5.21 15.81 3.12
N PHE A 30 4.41 16.10 4.14
CA PHE A 30 4.83 16.94 5.27
C PHE A 30 5.86 16.24 6.16
N ASN A 31 6.87 17.00 6.59
CA ASN A 31 7.86 16.60 7.59
C ASN A 31 7.88 17.65 8.72
N PRO A 32 7.72 17.28 10.00
CA PRO A 32 7.72 18.21 11.13
C PRO A 32 8.96 19.10 11.24
N ASP A 33 10.16 18.57 10.97
CA ASP A 33 11.43 19.28 11.20
C ASP A 33 11.73 20.28 10.07
N TYR A 34 11.34 19.95 8.84
CA TYR A 34 11.72 20.70 7.64
C TYR A 34 10.55 21.48 7.03
N GLY A 35 9.33 20.94 7.05
CA GLY A 35 8.14 21.45 6.37
C GLY A 35 7.76 20.65 5.11
N CYS A 36 6.89 21.21 4.26
CA CYS A 36 6.45 20.60 3.01
C CYS A 36 6.93 21.41 1.78
N PHE A 37 7.64 20.75 0.84
CA PHE A 37 8.22 21.39 -0.36
C PHE A 37 8.15 20.54 -1.66
N PRO A 38 7.04 19.86 -2.01
CA PRO A 38 6.93 19.18 -3.30
C PRO A 38 7.06 20.18 -4.46
N SER A 39 7.65 19.75 -5.57
CA SER A 39 7.53 20.51 -6.81
C SER A 39 6.10 20.39 -7.34
N GLN A 40 5.57 21.45 -7.95
CA GLN A 40 4.23 21.41 -8.55
C GLN A 40 4.07 20.31 -9.61
N ALA A 41 5.15 19.98 -10.34
CA ALA A 41 5.12 18.89 -11.32
C ALA A 41 4.91 17.53 -10.64
N ARG A 42 5.62 17.26 -9.54
CA ARG A 42 5.46 16.04 -8.73
C ARG A 42 4.07 15.98 -8.10
N LEU A 43 3.58 17.09 -7.55
CA LEU A 43 2.25 17.15 -6.91
C LEU A 43 1.11 16.99 -7.94
N ALA A 44 1.26 17.50 -9.16
CA ALA A 44 0.31 17.33 -10.25
C ALA A 44 0.25 15.86 -10.72
N GLU A 45 1.42 15.23 -10.86
CA GLU A 45 1.56 13.79 -11.14
C GLU A 45 0.92 12.93 -10.04
N ASP A 46 1.25 13.18 -8.77
CA ASP A 46 0.68 12.42 -7.63
C ASP A 46 -0.86 12.52 -7.55
N CYS A 47 -1.42 13.67 -7.93
CA CYS A 47 -2.87 13.94 -7.89
C CYS A 47 -3.59 13.62 -9.21
N GLU A 48 -2.88 13.09 -10.22
CA GLU A 48 -3.39 12.76 -11.56
C GLU A 48 -4.12 13.93 -12.27
N ILE A 49 -3.63 15.16 -12.10
CA ILE A 49 -4.22 16.38 -12.68
C ILE A 49 -3.19 17.24 -13.42
N SER A 50 -3.68 18.11 -14.30
CA SER A 50 -2.84 19.11 -14.96
C SER A 50 -2.29 20.16 -13.97
N ARG A 51 -1.17 20.81 -14.30
CA ARG A 51 -0.60 21.87 -13.45
C ARG A 51 -1.50 23.10 -13.31
N SER A 52 -2.32 23.42 -14.32
CA SER A 52 -3.31 24.49 -14.23
C SER A 52 -4.43 24.12 -13.27
N THR A 53 -5.02 22.93 -13.42
CA THR A 53 -6.03 22.40 -12.49
C THR A 53 -5.50 22.30 -11.06
N LEU A 54 -4.22 21.92 -10.88
CA LEU A 54 -3.58 21.92 -9.56
C LEU A 54 -3.57 23.34 -8.95
N ASN A 55 -3.23 24.38 -9.71
CA ASN A 55 -3.25 25.75 -9.19
C ASN A 55 -4.67 26.16 -8.73
N ASP A 56 -5.72 25.88 -9.52
CA ASP A 56 -7.11 26.13 -9.10
C ASP A 56 -7.48 25.45 -7.77
N HIS A 57 -6.93 24.26 -7.51
CA HIS A 57 -7.15 23.52 -6.26
C HIS A 57 -6.31 24.07 -5.11
N LEU A 58 -5.07 24.52 -5.36
CA LEU A 58 -4.24 25.20 -4.37
C LEU A 58 -4.85 26.54 -3.96
N ASP A 59 -5.35 27.33 -4.91
CA ASP A 59 -6.01 28.62 -4.65
C ASP A 59 -7.26 28.42 -3.78
N ARG A 60 -8.05 27.37 -4.03
CA ARG A 60 -9.20 26.99 -3.18
C ARG A 60 -8.77 26.57 -1.76
N LEU A 61 -7.60 25.97 -1.58
CA LEU A 61 -7.06 25.63 -0.26
C LEU A 61 -6.55 26.87 0.50
N GLU A 62 -6.01 27.86 -0.21
CA GLU A 62 -5.64 29.15 0.38
C GLU A 62 -6.86 29.99 0.76
N VAL A 63 -7.90 30.05 -0.09
CA VAL A 63 -9.19 30.68 0.25
C VAL A 63 -9.84 29.99 1.46
N ALA A 64 -9.70 28.68 1.58
CA ALA A 64 -10.16 27.92 2.75
C ALA A 64 -9.24 28.05 3.99
N GLN A 65 -8.13 28.80 3.90
CA GLN A 65 -7.10 28.96 4.95
C GLN A 65 -6.50 27.63 5.45
N LEU A 66 -6.57 26.57 4.64
CA LEU A 66 -5.98 25.25 4.92
C LEU A 66 -4.53 25.13 4.43
N LEU A 67 -4.06 26.13 3.69
CA LEU A 67 -2.77 26.16 3.03
C LEU A 67 -2.29 27.61 2.88
N ARG A 68 -0.97 27.80 2.87
CA ARG A 68 -0.32 29.02 2.37
C ARG A 68 0.95 28.66 1.62
N ARG A 69 1.06 29.10 0.36
CA ARG A 69 2.30 29.00 -0.44
C ARG A 69 3.25 30.14 -0.07
N VAL A 70 4.52 29.81 0.13
CA VAL A 70 5.61 30.77 0.35
C VAL A 70 6.70 30.50 -0.68
N ALA A 71 6.81 31.39 -1.67
CA ALA A 71 7.94 31.42 -2.57
C ALA A 71 9.22 31.70 -1.78
N ARG A 72 10.30 30.96 -2.05
CA ARG A 72 11.58 31.13 -1.39
C ARG A 72 12.67 31.45 -2.40
N VAL A 73 13.60 32.32 -2.02
CA VAL A 73 14.78 32.67 -2.79
C VAL A 73 15.98 32.49 -1.87
N ASP A 74 17.06 31.91 -2.39
CA ASP A 74 18.33 31.78 -1.67
C ASP A 74 18.90 33.18 -1.39
N PRO A 75 19.15 33.54 -0.11
CA PRO A 75 19.61 34.89 0.24
C PRO A 75 20.98 35.24 -0.35
N VAL A 76 21.83 34.23 -0.59
CA VAL A 76 23.19 34.39 -1.13
C VAL A 76 23.20 34.23 -2.65
N THR A 77 22.69 33.11 -3.17
CA THR A 77 22.79 32.81 -4.61
C THR A 77 21.71 33.47 -5.47
N LYS A 78 20.68 34.07 -4.84
CA LYS A 78 19.47 34.65 -5.46
C LYS A 78 18.68 33.68 -6.36
N ARG A 79 18.96 32.37 -6.27
CA ARG A 79 18.24 31.33 -7.00
C ARG A 79 16.87 31.09 -6.36
N GLN A 80 15.86 30.82 -7.19
CA GLN A 80 14.56 30.37 -6.74
C GLN A 80 14.70 29.00 -6.05
N MET A 81 14.16 28.88 -4.85
CA MET A 81 14.09 27.63 -4.09
C MET A 81 12.70 27.00 -4.24
N PRO A 82 12.54 25.69 -3.94
CA PRO A 82 11.22 25.06 -3.90
C PRO A 82 10.24 25.81 -2.99
N THR A 83 9.02 26.03 -3.50
CA THR A 83 7.92 26.66 -2.76
C THR A 83 7.66 25.90 -1.47
N ARG A 84 7.60 26.61 -0.33
CA ARG A 84 7.13 26.02 0.93
C ARG A 84 5.61 26.04 0.94
N TYR A 85 5.02 24.91 1.27
CA TYR A 85 3.60 24.77 1.56
C TYR A 85 3.45 24.71 3.07
N ILE A 86 2.82 25.74 3.65
CA ILE A 86 2.51 25.81 5.09
C ILE A 86 1.08 25.32 5.26
N LEU A 87 0.88 24.25 6.01
CA LEU A 87 -0.41 23.59 6.18
C LEU A 87 -1.23 24.21 7.32
N GLY A 88 -2.55 24.04 7.25
CA GLY A 88 -3.55 24.59 8.19
C GLY A 88 -3.32 24.36 9.68
N PHE A 89 -2.49 23.37 10.04
CA PHE A 89 -2.14 23.01 11.42
C PHE A 89 -0.75 23.51 11.86
N GLU A 90 0.06 24.09 10.96
CA GLU A 90 1.35 24.71 11.33
C GLU A 90 1.10 26.06 12.02
N GLU A 91 1.65 26.26 13.22
CA GLU A 91 1.60 27.54 13.92
C GLU A 91 2.24 28.64 13.05
N GLY A 92 1.44 29.63 12.61
CA GLY A 92 1.93 30.72 11.76
C GLY A 92 1.00 31.19 10.65
N ILE A 93 -0.22 30.67 10.54
CA ILE A 93 -1.31 31.25 9.71
C ILE A 93 -1.92 32.46 10.42
N ALA A 94 -1.08 33.47 10.68
CA ALA A 94 -1.55 34.82 10.91
C ALA A 94 -2.02 35.39 9.56
N PRO A 95 -3.21 35.99 9.46
CA PRO A 95 -3.62 36.69 8.25
C PRO A 95 -2.64 37.81 7.93
N ARG A 96 -2.06 37.76 6.74
CA ARG A 96 -1.61 38.95 6.03
C ARG A 96 -2.53 39.14 4.85
N ASP A 97 -2.81 40.39 4.52
CA ASP A 97 -3.64 40.73 3.37
C ASP A 97 -3.13 40.01 2.10
N PRO A 98 -4.04 39.58 1.21
CA PRO A 98 -3.67 38.84 0.03
C PRO A 98 -2.94 39.74 -0.97
N GLU A 99 -1.60 39.77 -0.88
CA GLU A 99 -0.79 40.12 -2.04
C GLU A 99 -1.12 39.10 -3.14
N PRO A 100 -1.56 39.54 -4.34
CA PRO A 100 -1.92 38.63 -5.41
C PRO A 100 -0.71 37.79 -5.80
N CYS A 101 -0.95 36.52 -6.15
CA CYS A 101 0.11 35.61 -6.58
C CYS A 101 0.93 36.27 -7.70
N PRO A 102 2.27 36.32 -7.59
CA PRO A 102 3.09 36.90 -8.65
C PRO A 102 2.92 36.07 -9.92
N GLU A 103 2.27 36.68 -10.91
CA GLU A 103 2.06 36.12 -12.23
C GLU A 103 3.43 35.74 -12.80
N SER A 104 3.69 34.44 -12.89
CA SER A 104 4.96 33.90 -13.39
C SER A 104 4.95 33.90 -14.91
N GLY A 105 4.77 35.09 -15.50
CA GLY A 105 4.92 35.32 -16.92
C GLY A 105 6.34 34.97 -17.35
N HIS A 106 6.47 34.06 -18.32
CA HIS A 106 7.75 33.86 -18.98
C HIS A 106 8.07 35.12 -19.78
N GLY A 107 9.24 35.70 -19.51
CA GLY A 107 9.48 37.11 -19.75
C GLY A 107 9.59 37.51 -21.22
N ASP A 108 8.94 38.61 -21.57
CA ASP A 108 9.36 39.46 -22.68
C ASP A 108 10.53 40.34 -22.24
N LEU A 109 11.62 40.29 -23.01
CA LEU A 109 12.76 41.20 -22.86
C LEU A 109 12.48 42.51 -23.61
N PRO A 110 12.64 43.69 -22.98
CA PRO A 110 12.49 44.95 -23.69
C PRO A 110 13.74 45.21 -24.55
N PHE A 111 13.63 45.01 -25.86
CA PHE A 111 14.64 45.51 -26.80
C PHE A 111 14.30 46.95 -27.19
N VAL A 112 14.99 47.91 -26.59
CA VAL A 112 15.01 49.31 -27.03
C VAL A 112 16.15 49.47 -28.04
N GLY A 113 15.86 50.06 -29.20
CA GLY A 113 16.85 50.34 -30.23
C GLY A 113 16.30 51.30 -31.29
N ASP A 114 16.65 52.58 -31.18
CA ASP A 114 16.24 53.67 -32.07
C ASP A 114 16.81 53.57 -33.50
N GLY A 115 16.08 54.10 -34.50
CA GLY A 115 16.53 54.18 -35.91
C GLY A 115 15.49 54.74 -36.89
N ASP A 116 15.53 56.06 -37.10
CA ASP A 116 14.70 56.93 -37.99
C ASP A 116 15.06 56.80 -39.52
N PRO A 117 14.49 57.51 -40.54
CA PRO A 117 13.18 58.19 -40.75
C PRO A 117 12.41 57.89 -42.09
N SER A 118 11.07 58.05 -42.09
CA SER A 118 10.17 58.66 -43.14
C SER A 118 10.19 58.22 -44.65
N PRO A 119 9.24 58.71 -45.51
CA PRO A 119 7.83 59.11 -45.30
C PRO A 119 6.84 58.61 -46.40
N ARG A 120 5.51 58.71 -46.18
CA ARG A 120 4.53 59.35 -47.14
C ARG A 120 3.06 59.38 -46.68
N SER A 121 2.59 60.59 -46.34
CA SER A 121 1.32 61.25 -46.74
C SER A 121 -0.06 60.57 -46.59
N GLY A 122 -0.98 61.21 -45.84
CA GLY A 122 -2.41 61.30 -46.23
C GLY A 122 -3.48 61.27 -45.12
N ASP A 123 -3.80 62.41 -44.50
CA ASP A 123 -5.07 62.69 -43.78
C ASP A 123 -6.18 63.18 -44.76
N PRO A 124 -7.48 63.37 -44.40
CA PRO A 124 -8.22 63.00 -43.16
C PRO A 124 -9.64 62.37 -43.35
N ALA A 125 -10.19 61.81 -42.25
CA ALA A 125 -11.58 61.80 -41.73
C ALA A 125 -12.88 61.53 -42.56
N ASP A 126 -13.74 60.69 -41.94
CA ASP A 126 -15.23 60.63 -41.92
C ASP A 126 -16.07 60.23 -43.17
N PRO A 127 -17.34 59.75 -42.99
CA PRO A 127 -17.97 59.11 -41.83
C PRO A 127 -18.72 57.78 -42.15
N CYS A 128 -19.15 57.04 -41.12
CA CYS A 128 -20.03 55.85 -41.28
C CYS A 128 -21.52 56.24 -41.45
N PRO A 129 -22.27 55.64 -42.40
CA PRO A 129 -23.73 55.79 -42.49
C PRO A 129 -24.51 54.60 -41.89
N GLU A 130 -25.57 54.89 -41.13
CA GLU A 130 -26.61 53.92 -40.75
C GLU A 130 -27.58 53.62 -41.92
N ILE A 131 -28.04 52.37 -42.07
CA ILE A 131 -29.26 52.04 -42.85
C ILE A 131 -30.11 50.98 -42.11
N ILE A 132 -31.44 51.20 -42.14
CA ILE A 132 -32.54 50.62 -41.34
C ILE A 132 -33.71 50.26 -42.32
N HIS A 133 -34.57 49.23 -42.21
CA HIS A 133 -35.06 48.33 -41.15
C HIS A 133 -35.47 46.94 -41.74
N GLY A 134 -35.20 45.81 -41.05
CA GLY A 134 -36.03 44.57 -41.06
C GLY A 134 -36.21 43.76 -42.37
N ILE A 135 -36.73 42.51 -42.39
CA ILE A 135 -37.26 41.58 -41.35
C ILE A 135 -37.02 40.11 -41.81
N GLY A 136 -36.62 39.20 -40.91
CA GLY A 136 -36.64 37.72 -41.08
C GLY A 136 -35.49 37.14 -41.94
N VAL A 137 -34.99 35.91 -41.72
CA VAL A 137 -35.49 34.75 -40.95
C VAL A 137 -34.29 33.91 -40.44
N GLY A 138 -34.43 33.25 -39.28
CA GLY A 138 -33.75 31.97 -38.99
C GLY A 138 -32.33 32.03 -38.40
N ALA A 139 -32.23 31.98 -37.07
CA ALA A 139 -31.03 31.47 -36.41
C ALA A 139 -31.07 29.94 -36.41
N VAL A 140 -30.16 29.29 -37.12
CA VAL A 140 -30.01 27.82 -37.09
C VAL A 140 -28.92 27.45 -36.09
N SER A 141 -29.36 27.00 -34.93
CA SER A 141 -28.54 26.34 -33.91
C SER A 141 -28.32 24.89 -34.31
N ASP A 142 -27.07 24.43 -34.33
CA ASP A 142 -26.73 23.00 -34.43
C ASP A 142 -25.82 22.58 -33.26
N PHE A 143 -26.33 21.63 -32.47
CA PHE A 143 -25.72 20.93 -31.31
C PHE A 143 -25.31 21.76 -30.07
N HIS A 144 -25.70 21.40 -28.85
CA HIS A 144 -26.89 20.70 -28.35
C HIS A 144 -27.00 21.09 -26.87
N ARG A 145 -28.16 21.52 -26.36
CA ARG A 145 -28.33 21.63 -24.90
C ARG A 145 -28.58 20.23 -24.36
N GLU A 146 -27.81 19.81 -23.36
CA GLU A 146 -28.22 18.67 -22.53
C GLU A 146 -29.52 19.04 -21.81
N PRO A 147 -30.51 18.14 -21.76
CA PRO A 147 -31.83 18.47 -21.24
C PRO A 147 -31.76 18.70 -19.73
N CYS A 148 -32.23 19.86 -19.27
CA CYS A 148 -32.62 20.03 -17.88
C CYS A 148 -33.68 18.97 -17.53
N PRO A 149 -33.55 18.23 -16.42
CA PRO A 149 -34.60 17.31 -15.98
C PRO A 149 -35.79 18.09 -15.41
N GLU A 150 -36.71 18.47 -16.30
CA GLU A 150 -38.10 18.75 -15.94
C GLU A 150 -38.72 17.51 -15.27
N ASN A 151 -39.63 17.76 -14.33
CA ASN A 151 -39.95 16.79 -13.29
C ASN A 151 -41.46 16.59 -13.17
N THR A 152 -42.00 15.59 -13.88
CA THR A 152 -43.28 14.90 -13.60
C THR A 152 -43.25 13.54 -14.33
N GLU A 153 -43.71 12.41 -13.80
CA GLU A 153 -44.58 12.18 -12.65
C GLU A 153 -43.92 11.26 -11.57
N SER A 154 -44.07 11.62 -10.30
CA SER A 154 -43.91 10.78 -9.09
C SER A 154 -42.86 9.65 -9.09
N ARG A 155 -41.59 9.98 -8.75
CA ARG A 155 -40.82 9.14 -7.80
C ARG A 155 -39.79 9.92 -6.98
N VAL A 156 -40.33 10.75 -6.07
CA VAL A 156 -39.66 11.34 -4.89
C VAL A 156 -38.27 11.97 -5.12
N ARG A 157 -38.24 13.28 -5.41
CA ARG A 157 -37.07 14.10 -5.05
C ARG A 157 -37.11 14.31 -3.54
N ILE A 158 -36.21 13.68 -2.79
CA ILE A 158 -35.98 14.02 -1.38
C ILE A 158 -35.06 15.24 -1.34
N SER A 159 -35.67 16.42 -1.50
CA SER A 159 -35.07 17.68 -1.11
C SER A 159 -35.63 18.03 0.27
N ASP A 160 -34.90 17.61 1.32
CA ASP A 160 -34.88 18.10 2.71
C ASP A 160 -34.63 16.97 3.72
N THR A 161 -34.18 17.34 4.93
CA THR A 161 -33.79 16.48 6.07
C THR A 161 -32.52 15.62 5.84
N ASN A 162 -31.47 15.68 6.67
CA ASN A 162 -31.44 15.97 8.10
C ASN A 162 -30.37 17.00 8.52
N LEU A 163 -30.83 18.08 9.18
CA LEU A 163 -30.17 18.52 10.41
C LEU A 163 -30.44 17.44 11.47
N VAL A 164 -29.49 17.18 12.37
CA VAL A 164 -29.44 16.00 13.26
C VAL A 164 -29.12 14.71 12.49
N ARG A 165 -27.83 14.34 12.50
CA ARG A 165 -27.48 12.92 12.58
C ARG A 165 -27.85 12.51 14.00
N GLU A 166 -28.94 11.78 14.19
CA GLU A 166 -29.13 11.07 15.45
C GLU A 166 -27.87 10.23 15.69
N PRO A 167 -27.36 10.13 16.93
CA PRO A 167 -26.20 9.29 17.19
C PRO A 167 -26.50 7.89 16.63
N LEU A 168 -25.62 7.38 15.77
CA LEU A 168 -25.75 6.04 15.20
C LEU A 168 -25.77 5.03 16.34
N ARG A 169 -26.96 4.68 16.81
CA ARG A 169 -27.20 3.53 17.68
C ARG A 169 -27.19 2.26 16.84
N GLU A 170 -26.07 2.05 16.13
CA GLU A 170 -25.64 0.77 15.54
C GLU A 170 -24.23 0.92 14.91
N PRO A 171 -23.13 0.84 15.68
CA PRO A 171 -21.77 0.63 15.16
C PRO A 171 -21.41 -0.88 15.05
N VAL A 172 -22.34 -1.73 14.59
CA VAL A 172 -22.41 -3.16 15.01
C VAL A 172 -21.98 -4.18 13.94
N LYS A 173 -21.04 -3.85 13.03
CA LYS A 173 -20.31 -4.86 12.22
C LYS A 173 -18.88 -4.47 11.86
N GLU A 174 -18.64 -3.51 10.96
CA GLU A 174 -17.27 -3.22 10.53
C GLU A 174 -16.43 -2.53 11.62
N GLU A 175 -17.07 -1.67 12.44
CA GLU A 175 -16.43 -1.06 13.60
C GLU A 175 -16.24 -2.09 14.73
N GLU A 176 -17.23 -2.94 15.00
CA GLU A 176 -17.08 -4.09 15.92
C GLU A 176 -16.01 -5.08 15.46
N ASP A 177 -15.91 -5.42 14.18
CA ASP A 177 -14.87 -6.30 13.63
C ASP A 177 -13.48 -5.64 13.70
N ALA A 178 -13.40 -4.30 13.62
CA ALA A 178 -12.15 -3.56 13.79
C ALA A 178 -11.73 -3.49 15.27
N GLN A 179 -12.67 -3.16 16.16
CA GLN A 179 -12.48 -3.16 17.61
C GLN A 179 -12.19 -4.56 18.15
N ALA A 180 -12.82 -5.60 17.61
CA ALA A 180 -12.56 -7.01 17.95
C ALA A 180 -11.14 -7.40 17.53
N ARG A 181 -10.71 -7.07 16.30
CA ARG A 181 -9.32 -7.31 15.87
C ARG A 181 -8.30 -6.52 16.69
N GLU A 182 -8.62 -5.32 17.13
CA GLU A 182 -7.76 -4.53 18.00
C GLU A 182 -7.68 -5.11 19.42
N ALA A 183 -8.81 -5.55 19.99
CA ALA A 183 -8.88 -6.23 21.28
C ALA A 183 -8.23 -7.63 21.25
N ASP A 184 -8.37 -8.38 20.16
CA ASP A 184 -7.68 -9.65 19.93
C ASP A 184 -6.17 -9.43 19.86
N PHE A 185 -5.71 -8.40 19.14
CA PHE A 185 -4.30 -8.03 19.08
C PHE A 185 -3.75 -7.56 20.44
N ASP A 186 -4.49 -6.77 21.22
CA ASP A 186 -4.06 -6.35 22.56
C ASP A 186 -4.03 -7.54 23.53
N ARG A 187 -4.93 -8.52 23.40
CA ARG A 187 -4.87 -9.79 24.15
C ARG A 187 -3.61 -10.59 23.79
N PHE A 188 -3.32 -10.75 22.49
CA PHE A 188 -2.09 -11.38 22.01
C PHE A 188 -0.83 -10.63 22.50
N PHE A 189 -0.82 -9.29 22.45
CA PHE A 189 0.31 -8.49 22.91
C PHE A 189 0.53 -8.62 24.42
N ALA A 190 -0.54 -8.71 25.21
CA ALA A 190 -0.48 -9.01 26.64
C ALA A 190 0.08 -10.42 26.93
N GLU A 191 -0.34 -11.43 26.16
CA GLU A 191 0.20 -12.80 26.27
C GLU A 191 1.69 -12.86 25.89
N LEU A 192 2.10 -12.14 24.84
CA LEU A 192 3.51 -12.00 24.45
C LEU A 192 4.35 -11.34 25.56
N LEU A 193 3.85 -10.29 26.22
CA LEU A 193 4.54 -9.68 27.36
C LEU A 193 4.66 -10.66 28.54
N GLY A 194 3.59 -11.38 28.86
CA GLY A 194 3.61 -12.45 29.87
C GLY A 194 4.62 -13.57 29.55
N ALA A 195 4.67 -14.02 28.30
CA ALA A 195 5.64 -15.00 27.81
C ALA A 195 7.10 -14.51 27.90
N LEU A 196 7.32 -13.19 27.89
CA LEU A 196 8.63 -12.56 28.09
C LEU A 196 8.99 -12.34 29.56
N GLY A 197 8.06 -12.59 30.49
CA GLY A 197 8.22 -12.27 31.91
C GLY A 197 8.10 -10.77 32.20
N LEU A 198 7.48 -10.01 31.31
CA LEU A 198 7.16 -8.60 31.51
C LEU A 198 5.77 -8.50 32.15
N ASP A 199 5.75 -8.08 33.41
CA ASP A 199 4.52 -7.86 34.17
C ASP A 199 3.73 -6.67 33.58
N LEU A 200 2.42 -6.88 33.40
CA LEU A 200 1.47 -5.92 32.84
C LEU A 200 0.98 -4.92 33.89
N ASP A 201 1.00 -5.31 35.17
CA ASP A 201 0.62 -4.46 36.31
C ASP A 201 1.82 -3.62 36.83
N ALA A 202 3.04 -3.98 36.41
CA ALA A 202 4.24 -3.19 36.63
C ALA A 202 4.47 -2.15 35.51
N THR A 203 5.30 -1.14 35.76
CA THR A 203 5.72 -0.19 34.73
C THR A 203 6.59 -0.88 33.66
N LEU A 204 5.96 -1.26 32.54
CA LEU A 204 6.64 -1.82 31.36
C LEU A 204 7.84 -0.95 30.93
N PRO A 205 8.94 -1.55 30.42
CA PRO A 205 10.05 -0.79 29.87
C PRO A 205 9.61 0.13 28.72
N ALA A 206 10.20 1.32 28.61
CA ALA A 206 9.75 2.36 27.66
C ALA A 206 9.67 1.88 26.19
N TRP A 207 10.53 0.95 25.76
CA TRP A 207 10.51 0.38 24.40
C TRP A 207 9.40 -0.65 24.15
N TRP A 208 8.71 -1.12 25.18
CA TRP A 208 7.51 -1.96 25.11
C TRP A 208 6.21 -1.15 25.21
N GLN A 209 6.30 0.16 25.51
CA GLN A 209 5.13 1.02 25.67
C GLN A 209 4.58 1.57 24.33
N GLY A 210 3.28 1.84 24.33
CA GLY A 210 2.60 2.60 23.27
C GLY A 210 2.47 1.89 21.92
N TRP A 211 2.25 2.69 20.87
CA TRP A 211 2.08 2.23 19.50
C TRP A 211 3.37 1.71 18.82
N PRO A 212 4.57 2.28 19.02
CA PRO A 212 5.78 1.82 18.33
C PRO A 212 6.10 0.34 18.59
N ALA A 213 5.93 -0.12 19.84
CA ALA A 213 6.14 -1.51 20.20
C ALA A 213 5.15 -2.45 19.49
N ARG A 214 3.85 -2.10 19.52
CA ARG A 214 2.77 -2.83 18.83
C ARG A 214 3.02 -2.92 17.32
N LEU A 215 3.37 -1.82 16.68
CA LEU A 215 3.68 -1.77 15.25
C LEU A 215 4.89 -2.64 14.89
N HIS A 216 5.90 -2.71 15.77
CA HIS A 216 7.06 -3.58 15.57
C HIS A 216 6.70 -5.06 15.65
N VAL A 217 5.82 -5.46 16.58
CA VAL A 217 5.32 -6.85 16.66
C VAL A 217 4.44 -7.19 15.44
N ARG A 218 3.59 -6.26 14.97
CA ARG A 218 2.78 -6.46 13.75
C ARG A 218 3.64 -6.77 12.51
N ARG A 219 4.82 -6.14 12.39
CA ARG A 219 5.78 -6.47 11.31
C ARG A 219 6.29 -7.91 11.33
N TRP A 220 6.32 -8.60 12.46
CA TRP A 220 6.65 -10.04 12.46
C TRP A 220 5.53 -10.89 11.86
N ILE A 221 4.28 -10.43 11.96
CA ILE A 221 3.13 -11.06 11.31
C ILE A 221 3.14 -10.71 9.82
N ASP A 222 3.20 -9.41 9.49
CA ASP A 222 3.07 -8.88 8.13
C ASP A 222 4.29 -9.17 7.24
N ASP A 223 5.52 -8.90 7.72
CA ASP A 223 6.75 -8.98 6.92
C ASP A 223 7.40 -10.38 6.96
N LEU A 224 7.28 -11.11 8.09
CA LEU A 224 7.87 -12.45 8.27
C LEU A 224 6.86 -13.60 8.13
N GLY A 225 5.55 -13.32 8.08
CA GLY A 225 4.50 -14.33 7.95
C GLY A 225 4.34 -15.23 9.18
N LEU A 226 4.77 -14.78 10.36
CA LEU A 226 4.66 -15.55 11.60
C LEU A 226 3.25 -15.43 12.20
N THR A 227 2.69 -16.54 12.69
CA THR A 227 1.44 -16.52 13.45
C THR A 227 1.67 -16.06 14.88
N GLU A 228 0.61 -15.56 15.53
CA GLU A 228 0.63 -15.10 16.93
C GLU A 228 1.16 -16.19 17.89
N ASP A 229 0.60 -17.41 17.82
CA ASP A 229 1.07 -18.58 18.57
C ASP A 229 2.58 -18.83 18.38
N ARG A 230 3.07 -18.69 17.14
CA ARG A 230 4.47 -18.95 16.79
C ARG A 230 5.38 -17.86 17.36
N ILE A 231 4.94 -16.60 17.36
CA ILE A 231 5.65 -15.49 18.01
C ILE A 231 5.76 -15.74 19.52
N ILE A 232 4.68 -16.18 20.17
CA ILE A 232 4.67 -16.54 21.61
C ILE A 232 5.61 -17.73 21.90
N GLU A 233 5.59 -18.78 21.06
CA GLU A 233 6.49 -19.93 21.19
C GLU A 233 7.97 -19.52 21.08
N ILE A 234 8.31 -18.68 20.09
CA ILE A 234 9.67 -18.16 19.90
C ILE A 234 10.08 -17.29 21.08
N ALA A 235 9.22 -16.36 21.52
CA ALA A 235 9.45 -15.51 22.68
C ALA A 235 9.75 -16.35 23.93
N THR A 236 8.88 -17.32 24.25
CA THR A 236 9.04 -18.29 25.35
C THR A 236 10.35 -19.08 25.23
N ALA A 237 10.71 -19.52 24.02
CA ALA A 237 11.95 -20.24 23.78
C ALA A 237 13.19 -19.36 24.06
N THR A 238 13.18 -18.08 23.66
CA THR A 238 14.32 -17.18 23.94
C THR A 238 14.55 -16.95 25.43
N ARG A 239 13.52 -17.10 26.29
CA ARG A 239 13.67 -17.00 27.76
C ARG A 239 14.53 -18.10 28.38
N ARG A 240 14.65 -19.24 27.70
CA ARG A 240 15.51 -20.36 28.15
C ARG A 240 16.99 -20.07 27.93
N ASP A 241 17.31 -19.36 26.84
CA ASP A 241 18.69 -19.00 26.46
C ASP A 241 19.12 -17.67 27.10
N HIS A 242 18.16 -16.76 27.33
CA HIS A 242 18.37 -15.41 27.88
C HIS A 242 17.36 -15.13 29.01
N PRO A 243 17.74 -15.30 30.29
CA PRO A 243 16.81 -15.19 31.42
C PRO A 243 16.48 -13.75 31.85
N ASP A 244 17.15 -12.73 31.32
CA ASP A 244 16.84 -11.30 31.55
C ASP A 244 15.88 -10.77 30.49
N PRO A 245 14.81 -10.03 30.84
CA PRO A 245 13.78 -9.61 29.89
C PRO A 245 14.35 -8.72 28.76
N PRO A 246 13.86 -8.85 27.51
CA PRO A 246 14.39 -8.07 26.39
C PRO A 246 14.07 -6.58 26.54
N ASP A 247 15.06 -5.71 26.30
CA ASP A 247 14.94 -4.25 26.38
C ASP A 247 13.74 -3.70 25.59
N GLY A 248 13.42 -4.30 24.44
CA GLY A 248 12.34 -3.94 23.53
C GLY A 248 12.10 -5.02 22.48
N PRO A 249 11.02 -4.93 21.66
CA PRO A 249 10.68 -5.93 20.64
C PRO A 249 11.85 -6.29 19.72
N LYS A 250 12.59 -5.28 19.26
CA LYS A 250 13.76 -5.39 18.38
C LYS A 250 14.83 -6.40 18.83
N ALA A 251 14.96 -6.67 20.13
CA ALA A 251 15.89 -7.69 20.62
C ALA A 251 15.55 -9.11 20.10
N LEU A 252 14.27 -9.36 19.80
CA LEU A 252 13.75 -10.63 19.32
C LEU A 252 13.82 -10.78 17.79
N ASP A 253 14.10 -9.72 17.01
CA ASP A 253 14.10 -9.74 15.54
C ASP A 253 14.94 -10.89 14.98
N ARG A 254 16.16 -11.07 15.48
CA ARG A 254 17.04 -12.18 15.07
C ARG A 254 16.51 -13.56 15.44
N ALA A 255 15.67 -13.69 16.47
CA ALA A 255 14.99 -14.95 16.78
C ALA A 255 13.82 -15.20 15.81
N MET A 256 12.99 -14.18 15.58
CA MET A 256 11.86 -14.22 14.65
C MET A 256 12.31 -14.52 13.22
N GLU A 257 13.31 -13.80 12.69
CA GLU A 257 13.89 -14.06 11.36
C GLU A 257 14.45 -15.49 11.22
N ARG A 258 15.12 -16.01 12.26
CA ARG A 258 15.68 -17.38 12.25
C ARG A 258 14.57 -18.42 12.30
N ALA A 259 13.47 -18.16 13.00
CA ALA A 259 12.31 -19.05 13.01
C ALA A 259 11.61 -19.04 11.65
N ALA A 260 11.24 -17.86 11.14
CA ALA A 260 10.61 -17.69 9.83
C ALA A 260 11.42 -18.35 8.69
N ARG A 261 12.76 -18.19 8.69
CA ARG A 261 13.64 -18.87 7.72
C ARG A 261 13.61 -20.39 7.85
N ARG A 262 13.58 -20.95 9.07
CA ARG A 262 13.46 -22.40 9.28
C ARG A 262 12.09 -22.91 8.87
N ASP A 263 11.03 -22.19 9.20
CA ASP A 263 9.65 -22.57 8.90
C ASP A 263 9.42 -22.54 7.38
N ALA A 264 9.96 -21.52 6.68
CA ALA A 264 10.01 -21.46 5.22
C ALA A 264 10.85 -22.59 4.61
N GLN A 265 11.96 -23.00 5.24
CA GLN A 265 12.77 -24.11 4.77
C GLN A 265 12.09 -25.47 4.98
N ILE A 266 11.39 -25.67 6.10
CA ILE A 266 10.52 -26.83 6.35
C ILE A 266 9.36 -26.86 5.34
N ALA A 267 8.75 -25.71 5.04
CA ALA A 267 7.73 -25.58 4.00
C ALA A 267 8.29 -25.90 2.60
N ALA A 268 9.53 -25.52 2.31
CA ALA A 268 10.21 -25.88 1.05
C ALA A 268 10.57 -27.37 0.97
N ASP A 269 11.03 -28.00 2.05
CA ASP A 269 11.35 -29.43 2.10
C ASP A 269 10.10 -30.32 2.04
N THR A 270 9.00 -29.87 2.64
CA THR A 270 7.68 -30.54 2.56
C THR A 270 6.98 -30.29 1.22
N GLY A 271 7.06 -29.08 0.66
CA GLY A 271 6.55 -28.76 -0.68
C GLY A 271 7.38 -29.34 -1.83
N GLY A 272 8.69 -29.53 -1.62
CA GLY A 272 9.60 -30.18 -2.56
C GLY A 272 9.29 -31.66 -2.76
N ARG A 273 8.66 -32.31 -1.76
CA ARG A 273 7.92 -33.56 -1.98
C ARG A 273 6.59 -33.25 -2.68
N LYS A 274 6.66 -33.09 -4.01
CA LYS A 274 5.48 -33.11 -4.90
C LYS A 274 4.59 -34.28 -4.52
N SER A 275 3.44 -34.00 -3.90
CA SER A 275 2.41 -34.99 -3.63
C SER A 275 2.02 -35.64 -4.95
N PRO A 276 2.19 -36.97 -5.14
CA PRO A 276 1.60 -37.64 -6.27
C PRO A 276 0.08 -37.46 -6.16
N ARG A 277 -0.57 -37.05 -7.26
CA ARG A 277 -2.03 -36.86 -7.33
C ARG A 277 -2.73 -38.04 -6.66
N ARG A 278 -3.32 -37.82 -5.48
CA ARG A 278 -3.97 -38.87 -4.69
C ARG A 278 -5.32 -39.20 -5.31
N GLY A 279 -5.27 -39.96 -6.41
CA GLY A 279 -6.42 -40.75 -6.84
C GLY A 279 -6.88 -41.61 -5.66
N LYS A 280 -8.18 -41.56 -5.37
CA LYS A 280 -8.80 -42.28 -4.27
C LYS A 280 -8.58 -43.80 -4.48
N ARG A 281 -7.71 -44.39 -3.67
CA ARG A 281 -7.53 -45.83 -3.50
C ARG A 281 -7.46 -46.14 -2.02
N ASP A 282 -8.17 -47.19 -1.63
CA ASP A 282 -8.42 -47.53 -0.24
C ASP A 282 -7.15 -47.94 0.52
N ALA A 283 -7.17 -47.68 1.82
CA ALA A 283 -6.04 -47.90 2.70
C ALA A 283 -5.94 -49.38 3.11
N GLY A 284 -5.38 -50.20 2.23
CA GLY A 284 -4.72 -51.43 2.66
C GLY A 284 -3.44 -51.11 3.47
N PRO A 285 -2.98 -51.99 4.37
CA PRO A 285 -1.66 -51.87 4.99
C PRO A 285 -0.57 -51.69 3.94
N ARG A 286 0.44 -50.86 4.21
CA ARG A 286 1.60 -50.76 3.31
C ARG A 286 2.33 -52.11 3.33
N PRO A 287 2.59 -52.73 2.16
CA PRO A 287 3.23 -54.05 2.13
C PRO A 287 4.60 -53.97 2.80
N SER A 288 4.92 -54.99 3.59
CA SER A 288 6.18 -55.05 4.33
C SER A 288 7.40 -55.12 3.38
N THR A 289 8.58 -54.81 3.91
CA THR A 289 9.84 -54.97 3.17
C THR A 289 10.04 -56.42 2.68
N ASP A 290 9.48 -57.39 3.40
CA ASP A 290 9.55 -58.82 3.06
C ASP A 290 8.61 -59.18 1.90
N GLU A 291 7.37 -58.68 1.91
CA GLU A 291 6.42 -58.83 0.81
C GLU A 291 6.94 -58.19 -0.48
N LEU A 292 7.54 -56.99 -0.38
CA LEU A 292 8.17 -56.32 -1.52
C LEU A 292 9.37 -57.11 -2.05
N ALA A 293 10.20 -57.67 -1.17
CA ALA A 293 11.32 -58.51 -1.59
C ALA A 293 10.84 -59.80 -2.29
N ALA A 294 9.76 -60.42 -1.82
CA ALA A 294 9.15 -61.58 -2.46
C ALA A 294 8.59 -61.23 -3.86
N PHE A 295 7.87 -60.11 -3.99
CA PHE A 295 7.33 -59.64 -5.27
C PHE A 295 8.42 -59.38 -6.32
N TYR A 296 9.49 -58.66 -5.95
CA TYR A 296 10.60 -58.42 -6.87
C TYR A 296 11.39 -59.71 -7.17
N ALA A 297 11.49 -60.64 -6.23
CA ALA A 297 12.13 -61.94 -6.46
C ALA A 297 11.36 -62.77 -7.49
N GLU A 298 10.02 -62.82 -7.41
CA GLU A 298 9.17 -63.46 -8.41
C GLU A 298 9.41 -62.86 -9.81
N LEU A 299 9.53 -61.52 -9.91
CA LEU A 299 9.77 -60.84 -11.18
C LEU A 299 11.16 -61.16 -11.77
N VAL A 300 12.21 -61.23 -10.94
CA VAL A 300 13.57 -61.61 -11.38
C VAL A 300 13.69 -63.08 -11.76
N ASN A 301 13.02 -63.96 -11.01
CA ASN A 301 13.00 -65.39 -11.27
C ASN A 301 12.15 -65.73 -12.50
N SER A 302 11.05 -65.00 -12.76
CA SER A 302 10.29 -65.10 -14.02
C SER A 302 11.09 -64.56 -15.22
N ASP A 303 10.72 -64.95 -16.44
CA ASP A 303 11.31 -64.44 -17.68
C ASP A 303 10.59 -63.19 -18.25
N ARG A 304 9.65 -62.60 -17.50
CA ARG A 304 8.95 -61.36 -17.88
C ARG A 304 9.93 -60.20 -18.11
N TYR A 305 9.53 -59.19 -18.88
CA TYR A 305 10.37 -58.01 -19.12
C TYR A 305 10.68 -57.29 -17.80
N LEU A 306 11.97 -57.04 -17.55
CA LEU A 306 12.46 -56.31 -16.37
C LEU A 306 13.11 -55.00 -16.85
N PRO A 307 12.49 -53.83 -16.62
CA PRO A 307 13.10 -52.56 -17.00
C PRO A 307 14.38 -52.29 -16.21
N ALA A 308 15.36 -51.63 -16.84
CA ALA A 308 16.56 -51.17 -16.15
C ALA A 308 16.22 -50.25 -14.96
N ASN A 309 16.98 -50.36 -13.87
CA ASN A 309 16.77 -49.63 -12.61
C ASN A 309 15.47 -49.94 -11.83
N THR A 310 14.69 -50.96 -12.22
CA THR A 310 13.45 -51.36 -11.49
C THR A 310 13.72 -51.84 -10.07
N ILE A 311 14.90 -52.39 -9.80
CA ILE A 311 15.29 -52.95 -8.51
C ILE A 311 16.31 -52.02 -7.85
N SER A 312 15.93 -51.45 -6.70
CA SER A 312 16.83 -50.63 -5.91
C SER A 312 17.92 -51.48 -5.24
N ASN A 313 19.07 -50.87 -4.94
CA ASN A 313 20.16 -51.54 -4.24
C ASN A 313 19.72 -52.12 -2.88
N THR A 314 18.84 -51.41 -2.16
CA THR A 314 18.22 -51.88 -0.91
C THR A 314 17.41 -53.15 -1.13
N MET A 315 16.61 -53.22 -2.20
CA MET A 315 15.80 -54.41 -2.51
C MET A 315 16.67 -55.57 -3.01
N ARG A 316 17.73 -55.29 -3.78
CA ARG A 316 18.75 -56.27 -4.19
C ARG A 316 19.39 -56.95 -2.97
N VAL A 317 19.80 -56.16 -1.98
CA VAL A 317 20.33 -56.68 -0.70
C VAL A 317 19.24 -57.45 0.07
N ALA A 318 18.00 -56.94 0.14
CA ALA A 318 16.91 -57.59 0.85
C ALA A 318 16.52 -58.97 0.27
N MET A 319 16.53 -59.12 -1.06
CA MET A 319 16.28 -60.40 -1.74
C MET A 319 17.43 -61.39 -1.54
N LEU A 320 18.69 -60.93 -1.64
CA LEU A 320 19.88 -61.75 -1.41
C LEU A 320 19.97 -62.21 0.05
N SER A 321 19.71 -61.33 1.02
CA SER A 321 19.76 -61.67 2.45
C SER A 321 18.67 -62.64 2.89
N ARG A 322 17.58 -62.75 2.11
CA ARG A 322 16.47 -63.69 2.31
C ARG A 322 16.59 -64.96 1.44
N GLY A 323 17.64 -65.07 0.63
CA GLY A 323 17.85 -66.22 -0.26
C GLY A 323 16.84 -66.36 -1.42
N LEU A 324 16.04 -65.33 -1.70
CA LEU A 324 14.92 -65.39 -2.65
C LEU A 324 15.38 -65.37 -4.13
N VAL A 325 16.61 -64.90 -4.39
CA VAL A 325 17.23 -64.80 -5.71
C VAL A 325 18.74 -65.03 -5.58
N THR A 326 19.36 -65.66 -6.58
CA THR A 326 20.83 -65.80 -6.63
C THR A 326 21.49 -64.56 -7.25
N ALA A 327 22.73 -64.26 -6.83
CA ALA A 327 23.52 -63.18 -7.41
C ALA A 327 23.78 -63.36 -8.92
N GLU A 328 23.79 -64.61 -9.40
CA GLU A 328 23.93 -64.96 -10.82
C GLU A 328 22.67 -64.64 -11.62
N ARG A 329 21.47 -64.98 -11.10
CA ARG A 329 20.20 -64.63 -11.76
C ARG A 329 20.02 -63.12 -11.86
N LEU A 330 20.42 -62.36 -10.83
CA LEU A 330 20.42 -60.89 -10.87
C LEU A 330 21.34 -60.34 -11.99
N ARG A 331 22.59 -60.82 -12.08
CA ARG A 331 23.53 -60.43 -13.15
C ARG A 331 23.00 -60.79 -14.55
N ALA A 332 22.47 -62.00 -14.72
CA ALA A 332 21.88 -62.47 -15.98
C ALA A 332 20.67 -61.62 -16.43
N ARG A 333 19.97 -61.00 -15.47
CA ARG A 333 18.82 -60.12 -15.72
C ARG A 333 19.21 -58.62 -15.74
N GLY A 334 20.51 -58.31 -15.84
CA GLY A 334 21.02 -56.95 -16.01
C GLY A 334 21.04 -56.09 -14.73
N VAL A 335 20.78 -56.69 -13.56
CA VAL A 335 20.80 -56.00 -12.27
C VAL A 335 22.23 -56.05 -11.70
N ARG A 336 22.82 -54.88 -11.44
CA ARG A 336 24.17 -54.73 -10.86
C ARG A 336 24.08 -54.54 -9.33
#